data_AF-E6N4S8-F1
#
_entry.id   AF-E6N4S8-F1
#
_cell.length_a   1.000
_cell.length_b   1.000
_cell.length_c   1.000
_cell.angle_alpha   90.00
_cell.angle_beta   90.00
_cell.angle_gamma   90.00
#
_symmetry.space_group_name_H-M   'P 1'
#
loop_
_entity.id
_entity.type
_entity.pdbx_description
1 polymer ?
#
loop_
_entity_poly.entity_id
_entity_poly.type
_entity_poly.pdbx_seq_one_letter_code
_entity_poly.pdbx_strand_id
1 'polypeptide(L)'
;MDIRRAAAATIIAVFAYIALFHYPLVRGLELTNLLFYMDVWPTFIAAVGYSTAYLTSTRLNTNLGKPWSRYIGFGAAAALIFYWHLPANSFFGYGVCPADLNNPILYQLKRISYFIVGVLIYFAAKDFNKPWREALAIAFGKVMGWYGFYLTLVTEPLYVAPPVIFSLQLHHEAGAAMILSMIALDFLAAASLINHLFKDKKATPYPLTTS
;
A
#
# COMPACT_ATOMS: atom_id res chain seq x y z
N MET A 1 -12.78 21.64 -8.17
CA MET A 1 -11.71 21.10 -9.05
C MET A 1 -12.33 20.66 -10.37
N ASP A 2 -11.89 21.23 -11.49
CA ASP A 2 -12.45 21.05 -12.84
C ASP A 2 -12.29 19.60 -13.37
N ILE A 3 -13.29 19.10 -14.11
CA ILE A 3 -13.36 17.72 -14.66
C ILE A 3 -12.15 17.43 -15.55
N ARG A 4 -11.69 18.41 -16.33
CA ARG A 4 -10.53 18.28 -17.21
C ARG A 4 -9.23 18.07 -16.44
N ARG A 5 -9.09 18.68 -15.25
CA ARG A 5 -7.90 18.52 -14.39
C ARG A 5 -7.87 17.17 -13.68
N ALA A 6 -9.04 16.65 -13.31
CA ALA A 6 -9.15 15.32 -12.71
C ALA A 6 -8.90 14.21 -13.74
N ALA A 7 -9.46 14.33 -14.95
CA ALA A 7 -9.19 13.41 -16.06
C ALA A 7 -7.71 13.47 -16.45
N ALA A 8 -7.11 14.66 -16.53
CA ALA A 8 -5.68 14.80 -16.78
C ALA A 8 -4.83 14.15 -15.67
N ALA A 9 -5.21 14.29 -14.39
CA ALA A 9 -4.49 13.64 -13.28
C ALA A 9 -4.60 12.11 -13.31
N THR A 10 -5.78 11.55 -13.63
CA THR A 10 -5.96 10.09 -13.81
C THR A 10 -5.19 9.60 -15.02
N ILE A 11 -5.26 10.32 -16.14
CA ILE A 11 -4.51 10.00 -17.36
C ILE A 11 -3.02 10.07 -17.06
N ILE A 12 -2.53 11.11 -16.38
CA ILE A 12 -1.12 11.21 -15.97
C ILE A 12 -0.74 10.08 -15.01
N ALA A 13 -1.58 9.69 -14.05
CA ALA A 13 -1.31 8.59 -13.13
C ALA A 13 -1.29 7.22 -13.85
N VAL A 14 -2.21 7.01 -14.80
CA VAL A 14 -2.30 5.79 -15.62
C VAL A 14 -1.17 5.75 -16.66
N PHE A 15 -0.82 6.87 -17.30
CA PHE A 15 0.31 6.96 -18.21
C PHE A 15 1.64 6.88 -17.47
N ALA A 16 1.77 7.45 -16.27
CA ALA A 16 2.93 7.24 -15.40
C ALA A 16 3.02 5.77 -14.98
N TYR A 17 1.89 5.14 -14.64
CA TYR A 17 1.84 3.70 -14.37
C TYR A 17 2.29 2.88 -15.59
N ILE A 18 1.78 3.14 -16.80
CA ILE A 18 2.14 2.45 -18.04
C ILE A 18 3.61 2.71 -18.45
N ALA A 19 4.08 3.95 -18.33
CA ALA A 19 5.43 4.37 -18.69
C ALA A 19 6.47 3.81 -17.72
N LEU A 20 6.20 3.82 -16.42
CA LEU A 20 7.04 3.19 -15.40
C LEU A 20 6.96 1.66 -15.46
N PHE A 21 5.84 1.09 -15.93
CA PHE A 21 5.64 -0.35 -16.11
C PHE A 21 6.69 -0.99 -17.03
N HIS A 22 7.09 -0.26 -18.07
CA HIS A 22 7.99 -0.77 -19.11
C HIS A 22 9.41 -0.20 -18.99
N TYR A 23 9.66 0.65 -17.99
CA TYR A 23 10.96 1.32 -17.89
C TYR A 23 12.00 0.37 -17.29
N PRO A 24 13.13 0.10 -18.00
CA PRO A 24 14.14 -0.85 -17.55
C PRO A 24 14.74 -0.51 -16.18
N LEU A 25 14.79 0.78 -15.83
CA LEU A 25 15.33 1.27 -14.56
C LEU A 25 14.49 0.84 -13.35
N VAL A 26 13.16 0.86 -13.49
CA VAL A 26 12.23 0.42 -12.43
C VAL A 26 12.39 -1.08 -12.18
N ARG A 27 12.48 -1.86 -13.27
CA ARG A 27 12.78 -3.29 -13.18
C ARG A 27 14.16 -3.52 -12.56
N GLY A 28 15.19 -2.78 -12.95
CA GLY A 28 16.53 -2.87 -12.37
C GLY A 28 16.55 -2.61 -10.87
N LEU A 29 15.85 -1.58 -10.40
CA LEU A 29 15.74 -1.26 -8.97
C LEU A 29 15.00 -2.36 -8.19
N GLU A 30 13.91 -2.89 -8.73
CA GLU A 30 13.21 -4.01 -8.10
C GLU A 30 14.06 -5.28 -8.02
N LEU A 31 14.88 -5.55 -9.03
CA LEU A 31 15.73 -6.74 -9.05
C LEU A 31 17.00 -6.60 -8.18
N THR A 32 17.33 -5.39 -7.73
CA THR A 32 18.55 -5.11 -6.95
C THR A 32 18.28 -4.62 -5.53
N ASN A 33 17.06 -4.17 -5.24
CA ASN A 33 16.69 -3.64 -3.94
C ASN A 33 15.37 -4.26 -3.44
N LEU A 34 15.49 -5.03 -2.35
CA LEU A 34 14.36 -5.78 -1.79
C LEU A 34 13.25 -4.85 -1.27
N LEU A 35 13.60 -3.71 -0.68
CA LEU A 35 12.61 -2.73 -0.19
C LEU A 35 11.75 -2.19 -1.34
N PHE A 36 12.37 -1.93 -2.50
CA PHE A 36 11.64 -1.49 -3.69
C PHE A 36 10.70 -2.56 -4.23
N TYR A 37 11.17 -3.80 -4.26
CA TYR A 37 10.43 -4.95 -4.75
C TYR A 37 9.24 -5.34 -3.85
N MET A 38 9.40 -5.21 -2.53
CA MET A 38 8.42 -5.66 -1.55
C MET A 38 7.44 -4.59 -1.09
N ASP A 39 7.88 -3.34 -0.97
CA ASP A 39 7.09 -2.31 -0.31
C ASP A 39 6.86 -1.09 -1.20
N VAL A 40 7.93 -0.39 -1.62
CA VAL A 40 7.80 0.91 -2.30
C VAL A 40 6.97 0.81 -3.58
N TRP A 41 7.28 -0.16 -4.45
CA TRP A 41 6.60 -0.28 -5.72
C TRP A 41 5.18 -0.86 -5.61
N PRO A 42 4.95 -1.95 -4.85
CA PRO A 42 3.59 -2.42 -4.56
C PRO A 42 2.69 -1.34 -3.97
N THR A 43 3.20 -0.57 -3.00
CA THR A 43 2.47 0.53 -2.35
C THR A 43 2.16 1.66 -3.33
N PHE A 44 3.12 2.05 -4.18
CA PHE A 44 2.89 3.05 -5.22
C PHE A 44 1.79 2.61 -6.21
N ILE A 45 1.86 1.38 -6.71
CA ILE A 45 0.84 0.85 -7.63
C ILE A 45 -0.54 0.80 -6.95
N ALA A 46 -0.61 0.33 -5.70
CA ALA A 46 -1.86 0.28 -4.95
C ALA A 46 -2.44 1.70 -4.75
N ALA A 47 -1.60 2.70 -4.50
CA ALA A 47 -2.04 4.10 -4.40
C ALA A 47 -2.61 4.62 -5.74
N VAL A 48 -2.03 4.23 -6.89
CA VAL A 48 -2.57 4.55 -8.21
C VAL A 48 -3.93 3.88 -8.43
N GLY A 49 -4.08 2.60 -8.09
CA GLY A 49 -5.34 1.87 -8.16
C GLY A 49 -6.44 2.51 -7.29
N TYR A 50 -6.10 2.82 -6.03
CA TYR A 50 -7.00 3.52 -5.10
C TYR A 50 -7.44 4.87 -5.65
N SER A 51 -6.50 5.68 -6.15
CA SER A 51 -6.78 7.02 -6.69
C SER A 51 -7.67 6.94 -7.93
N THR A 52 -7.42 5.96 -8.80
CA THR A 52 -8.23 5.72 -10.00
C THR A 52 -9.67 5.33 -9.63
N ALA A 53 -9.84 4.46 -8.63
CA ALA A 53 -11.15 4.04 -8.15
C ALA A 53 -11.92 5.21 -7.49
N TYR A 54 -11.23 6.02 -6.67
CA TYR A 54 -11.78 7.23 -6.08
C TYR A 54 -12.27 8.23 -7.13
N LEU A 55 -11.45 8.54 -8.14
CA LEU A 55 -11.80 9.49 -9.18
C LEU A 55 -12.96 8.96 -10.03
N THR A 56 -12.93 7.69 -10.39
CA THR A 56 -14.01 7.03 -11.15
C THR A 56 -15.34 7.09 -10.39
N SER A 57 -15.34 6.70 -9.11
CA SER A 57 -16.53 6.65 -8.26
C SER A 57 -17.12 8.03 -7.95
N THR A 58 -16.29 9.05 -7.76
CA THR A 58 -16.75 10.41 -7.47
C THR A 58 -17.24 11.15 -8.72
N ARG A 59 -16.71 10.82 -9.91
CA ARG A 59 -17.00 11.55 -11.16
C ARG A 59 -18.09 10.93 -12.01
N LEU A 60 -18.21 9.61 -12.03
CA LEU A 60 -19.25 8.93 -12.82
C LEU A 60 -20.61 8.86 -12.09
N ASN A 61 -20.69 9.39 -10.86
CA ASN A 61 -21.82 9.20 -9.95
C ASN A 61 -22.29 7.74 -9.90
N THR A 62 -21.35 6.83 -10.14
CA THR A 62 -21.61 5.42 -10.08
C THR A 62 -21.62 5.08 -8.60
N ASN A 63 -22.84 5.07 -8.05
CA ASN A 63 -23.18 4.10 -7.03
C ASN A 63 -23.03 2.72 -7.68
N LEU A 64 -21.78 2.31 -7.94
CA LEU A 64 -21.40 0.91 -7.99
C LEU A 64 -21.87 0.38 -6.64
N GLY A 65 -23.10 -0.17 -6.65
CA GLY A 65 -23.82 -0.59 -5.45
C GLY A 65 -22.88 -1.43 -4.62
N LYS A 66 -22.91 -1.28 -3.28
CA LYS A 66 -21.98 -1.92 -2.32
C LYS A 66 -21.64 -3.33 -2.79
N PRO A 67 -20.56 -3.55 -3.55
CA PRO A 67 -20.58 -4.74 -4.38
C PRO A 67 -20.24 -5.98 -3.55
N TRP A 68 -19.81 -5.78 -2.28
CA TRP A 68 -19.35 -6.81 -1.36
C TRP A 68 -19.36 -6.24 0.07
N SER A 69 -19.39 -7.11 1.08
CA SER A 69 -19.13 -6.72 2.47
C SER A 69 -17.72 -6.12 2.62
N ARG A 70 -17.56 -5.09 3.45
CA ARG A 70 -16.27 -4.42 3.72
C ARG A 70 -15.15 -5.41 4.07
N TYR A 71 -15.51 -6.45 4.84
CA TYR A 71 -14.59 -7.52 5.24
C TYR A 71 -14.13 -8.38 4.06
N ILE A 72 -14.99 -8.59 3.06
CA ILE A 72 -14.64 -9.33 1.84
C ILE A 72 -13.63 -8.53 1.02
N GLY A 73 -13.81 -7.20 0.90
CA GLY A 73 -12.86 -6.34 0.21
C GLY A 73 -11.47 -6.33 0.85
N PHE A 74 -11.40 -6.16 2.17
CA PHE A 74 -10.12 -6.25 2.90
C PHE A 74 -9.53 -7.66 2.88
N GLY A 75 -10.36 -8.70 3.04
CA GLY A 75 -9.91 -10.09 2.98
C GLY A 75 -9.34 -10.47 1.62
N ALA A 76 -10.00 -10.06 0.52
CA ALA A 76 -9.51 -10.28 -0.84
C ALA A 76 -8.21 -9.52 -1.11
N ALA A 77 -8.09 -8.28 -0.65
CA ALA A 77 -6.86 -7.52 -0.74
C ALA A 77 -5.71 -8.19 0.02
N ALA A 78 -5.96 -8.64 1.26
CA ALA A 78 -4.98 -9.34 2.08
C ALA A 78 -4.55 -10.67 1.45
N ALA A 79 -5.49 -11.45 0.91
CA ALA A 79 -5.21 -12.71 0.24
C ALA A 79 -4.32 -12.50 -1.01
N LEU A 80 -4.61 -11.47 -1.81
CA LEU A 80 -3.79 -11.11 -2.97
C LEU A 80 -2.37 -10.70 -2.57
N ILE A 81 -2.22 -9.85 -1.55
CA ILE A 81 -0.88 -9.46 -1.07
C ILE A 81 -0.12 -10.67 -0.55
N PHE A 82 -0.77 -11.50 0.28
CA PHE A 82 -0.16 -12.68 0.88
C PHE A 82 0.33 -13.67 -0.19
N TYR A 83 -0.49 -13.92 -1.22
CA TYR A 83 -0.13 -14.79 -2.34
C TYR A 83 1.20 -14.41 -3.00
N TRP A 84 1.45 -13.11 -3.22
CA TRP A 84 2.70 -12.64 -3.84
C TRP A 84 3.89 -12.58 -2.88
N HIS A 85 3.68 -12.65 -1.57
CA HIS A 85 4.73 -12.58 -0.56
C HIS A 85 5.10 -13.95 0.04
N LEU A 86 4.41 -15.02 -0.37
CA LEU A 86 4.72 -16.37 0.06
C LEU A 86 6.15 -16.78 -0.38
N PRO A 87 7.02 -17.18 0.57
CA PRO A 87 8.39 -17.61 0.26
C PRO A 87 8.42 -18.96 -0.44
N ALA A 88 9.56 -19.24 -1.09
CA ALA A 88 9.78 -20.38 -2.01
C ALA A 88 9.48 -21.78 -1.42
N ASN A 89 9.43 -21.92 -0.10
CA ASN A 89 9.22 -23.20 0.60
C ASN A 89 8.06 -23.12 1.60
N SER A 90 7.09 -22.23 1.39
CA SER A 90 5.88 -22.18 2.22
C SER A 90 5.06 -23.47 2.06
N PHE A 91 4.30 -23.84 3.09
CA PHE A 91 3.45 -25.05 3.14
C PHE A 91 2.48 -25.18 1.94
N PHE A 92 2.21 -24.08 1.23
CA PHE A 92 1.36 -24.02 0.05
C PHE A 92 2.08 -24.37 -1.27
N GLY A 93 3.35 -24.81 -1.22
CA GLY A 93 4.06 -25.48 -2.32
C GLY A 93 4.50 -24.60 -3.50
N TYR A 94 4.01 -23.37 -3.58
CA TYR A 94 4.40 -22.39 -4.59
C TYR A 94 4.52 -21.02 -3.94
N GLY A 95 5.71 -20.70 -3.41
CA GLY A 95 6.06 -19.30 -3.26
C GLY A 95 6.05 -18.67 -4.64
N VAL A 96 5.22 -17.67 -4.88
CA VAL A 96 5.10 -17.03 -6.21
C VAL A 96 6.21 -15.97 -6.39
N CYS A 97 6.79 -15.54 -5.28
CA CYS A 97 7.82 -14.49 -5.20
C CYS A 97 9.18 -14.83 -5.84
N PRO A 98 9.56 -16.11 -6.04
CA PRO A 98 10.67 -16.48 -6.92
C PRO A 98 10.26 -16.67 -8.37
N ALA A 99 9.00 -17.07 -8.60
CA ALA A 99 8.51 -17.44 -9.92
C ALA A 99 8.19 -16.21 -10.79
N ASP A 100 7.76 -15.10 -10.18
CA ASP A 100 7.55 -13.82 -10.87
C ASP A 100 8.87 -13.21 -11.36
N LEU A 101 9.95 -13.30 -10.58
CA LEU A 101 11.28 -12.79 -10.95
C LEU A 101 11.82 -13.45 -12.23
N ASN A 102 11.44 -14.71 -12.47
CA ASN A 102 11.90 -15.51 -13.60
C ASN A 102 10.88 -15.62 -14.74
N ASN A 103 9.63 -15.18 -14.53
CA ASN A 103 8.58 -15.25 -15.54
C ASN A 103 7.97 -13.87 -15.78
N PRO A 104 8.16 -13.26 -16.97
CA PRO A 104 7.66 -11.92 -17.25
C PRO A 104 6.15 -11.81 -17.14
N ILE A 105 5.38 -12.88 -17.42
CA ILE A 105 3.92 -12.88 -17.30
C ILE A 105 3.51 -12.83 -15.83
N LEU A 106 4.12 -13.66 -14.98
CA LEU A 106 3.84 -13.65 -13.53
C LEU A 106 4.25 -12.32 -12.89
N TYR A 107 5.36 -11.72 -13.33
CA TYR A 107 5.78 -10.38 -12.94
C TYR A 107 4.74 -9.31 -13.28
N GLN A 108 4.15 -9.36 -14.48
CA GLN A 108 3.06 -8.45 -14.84
C GLN A 108 1.80 -8.70 -14.01
N LEU A 109 1.44 -9.96 -13.79
CA LEU A 109 0.28 -10.33 -12.98
C LEU A 109 0.41 -9.83 -11.53
N LYS A 110 1.61 -9.90 -10.95
CA LYS A 110 1.91 -9.33 -9.63
C LYS A 110 1.60 -7.85 -9.59
N ARG A 111 2.12 -7.08 -10.54
CA ARG A 111 1.90 -5.63 -10.59
C ARG A 111 0.44 -5.25 -10.81
N ILE A 112 -0.26 -5.95 -11.72
CA ILE A 112 -1.71 -5.77 -11.92
C ILE A 112 -2.48 -6.06 -10.64
N SER A 113 -2.08 -7.10 -9.90
CA SER A 113 -2.74 -7.45 -8.63
C SER A 113 -2.64 -6.33 -7.60
N TYR A 114 -1.51 -5.62 -7.49
CA TYR A 114 -1.37 -4.49 -6.58
C TYR A 114 -2.27 -3.31 -6.97
N PHE A 115 -2.50 -3.12 -8.28
CA PHE A 115 -3.46 -2.11 -8.74
C PHE A 115 -4.87 -2.50 -8.28
N ILE A 116 -5.24 -3.78 -8.45
CA ILE A 116 -6.52 -4.32 -7.99
C ILE A 116 -6.67 -4.21 -6.47
N VAL A 117 -5.62 -4.48 -5.70
CA VAL A 117 -5.58 -4.28 -4.24
C VAL A 117 -5.95 -2.84 -3.88
N GLY A 118 -5.36 -1.84 -4.57
CA GLY A 118 -5.71 -0.44 -4.40
C GLY A 118 -7.19 -0.14 -4.63
N VAL A 119 -7.75 -0.70 -5.70
CA VAL A 119 -9.19 -0.58 -6.04
C VAL A 119 -10.06 -1.24 -4.95
N LEU A 120 -9.70 -2.43 -4.48
CA LEU A 120 -10.43 -3.15 -3.44
C LEU A 120 -10.42 -2.40 -2.10
N ILE A 121 -9.26 -1.86 -1.69
CA ILE A 121 -9.12 -1.05 -0.49
C ILE A 121 -10.01 0.19 -0.58
N TYR A 122 -10.06 0.87 -1.73
CA TYR A 122 -10.96 2.00 -1.94
C TYR A 122 -12.41 1.62 -1.69
N PHE A 123 -12.92 0.57 -2.35
CA PHE A 123 -14.32 0.18 -2.19
C PHE A 123 -14.65 -0.32 -0.79
N ALA A 124 -13.69 -0.92 -0.08
CA ALA A 124 -13.86 -1.34 1.32
C ALA A 124 -13.87 -0.14 2.30
N ALA A 125 -13.05 0.88 2.04
CA ALA A 125 -12.84 2.02 2.93
C ALA A 125 -13.66 3.27 2.61
N LYS A 126 -14.26 3.39 1.42
CA LYS A 126 -14.96 4.63 0.97
C LYS A 126 -16.09 5.07 1.91
N ASP A 127 -16.74 4.13 2.57
CA ASP A 127 -17.85 4.38 3.49
C ASP A 127 -17.38 4.57 4.95
N PHE A 128 -16.07 4.58 5.21
CA PHE A 128 -15.54 4.80 6.56
C PHE A 128 -15.55 6.29 6.88
N ASN A 129 -15.89 6.63 8.12
CA ASN A 129 -15.64 7.98 8.61
C ASN A 129 -14.11 8.24 8.63
N LYS A 130 -13.71 9.51 8.71
CA LYS A 130 -12.30 9.89 8.65
C LYS A 130 -11.45 9.25 9.77
N PRO A 131 -11.90 9.21 11.04
CA PRO A 131 -11.15 8.52 12.10
C PRO A 131 -10.90 7.03 11.83
N TRP A 132 -11.88 6.30 11.29
CA TRP A 132 -11.72 4.88 10.95
C TRP A 132 -10.75 4.66 9.80
N ARG A 133 -10.67 5.59 8.83
CA ARG A 133 -9.66 5.54 7.75
C ARG A 133 -8.25 5.79 8.28
N GLU A 134 -8.10 6.72 9.21
CA GLU A 134 -6.82 7.00 9.88
C GLU A 134 -6.38 5.80 10.73
N ALA A 135 -7.29 5.21 11.51
CA ALA A 135 -7.03 3.99 12.28
C ALA A 135 -6.66 2.79 11.40
N LEU A 136 -7.29 2.66 10.22
CA LEU A 136 -6.94 1.62 9.25
C LEU A 136 -5.52 1.81 8.69
N ALA A 137 -5.11 3.05 8.42
CA ALA A 137 -3.75 3.35 7.98
C ALA A 137 -2.70 2.99 9.05
N ILE A 138 -2.99 3.28 10.32
CA ILE A 138 -2.15 2.86 11.46
C ILE A 138 -2.08 1.33 11.51
N ALA A 139 -3.23 0.64 11.44
CA ALA A 139 -3.27 -0.82 11.49
C ALA A 139 -2.45 -1.47 10.37
N PHE A 140 -2.54 -0.96 9.14
CA PHE A 140 -1.69 -1.43 8.04
C PHE A 140 -0.21 -1.11 8.27
N GLY A 141 0.11 0.08 8.78
CA GLY A 141 1.48 0.42 9.20
C GLY A 141 2.04 -0.59 10.21
N LYS A 142 1.25 -1.02 11.20
CA LYS A 142 1.67 -2.04 12.18
C LYS A 142 1.94 -3.40 11.55
N VAL A 143 1.08 -3.86 10.63
CA VAL A 143 1.30 -5.12 9.91
C VAL A 143 2.60 -5.08 9.12
N MET A 144 2.87 -3.96 8.44
CA MET A 144 4.12 -3.74 7.72
C MET A 144 5.33 -3.69 8.67
N GLY A 145 5.22 -3.02 9.81
CA GLY A 145 6.29 -2.98 10.81
C GLY A 145 6.58 -4.34 11.44
N TRP A 146 5.57 -5.15 11.72
CA TRP A 146 5.74 -6.53 12.20
C TRP A 146 6.44 -7.41 11.16
N TYR A 147 6.06 -7.27 9.89
CA TYR A 147 6.75 -7.97 8.81
C TYR A 147 8.19 -7.49 8.65
N GLY A 148 8.44 -6.18 8.77
CA GLY A 148 9.79 -5.62 8.79
C GLY A 148 10.63 -6.15 9.95
N PHE A 149 10.06 -6.25 11.14
CA PHE A 149 10.72 -6.87 12.30
C PHE A 149 11.05 -8.34 12.04
N TYR A 150 10.11 -9.11 11.49
CA TYR A 150 10.39 -10.47 11.06
C TYR A 150 11.59 -10.53 10.10
N LEU A 151 11.63 -9.67 9.08
CA LEU A 151 12.77 -9.58 8.15
C LEU A 151 14.09 -9.26 8.85
N THR A 152 14.12 -8.47 9.92
CA THR A 152 15.37 -8.20 10.67
C THR A 152 15.88 -9.40 11.47
N LEU A 153 15.02 -10.37 11.77
CA LEU A 153 15.35 -11.54 12.58
C LEU A 153 15.67 -12.79 11.75
N VAL A 154 15.41 -12.77 10.44
CA VAL A 154 15.72 -13.93 9.59
C VAL A 154 17.21 -14.19 9.58
N THR A 155 17.58 -15.47 9.66
CA THR A 155 18.98 -15.94 9.62
C THR A 155 19.39 -16.40 8.22
N GLU A 156 18.42 -16.57 7.32
CA GLU A 156 18.62 -17.03 5.95
C GLU A 156 17.79 -16.18 4.98
N PRO A 157 18.26 -15.95 3.74
CA PRO A 157 17.48 -15.23 2.73
C PRO A 157 16.16 -15.93 2.40
N LEU A 158 15.04 -15.20 2.45
CA LEU A 158 13.71 -15.73 2.13
C LEU A 158 13.37 -15.63 0.64
N TYR A 159 13.93 -14.61 -0.03
CA TYR A 159 13.67 -14.29 -1.42
C TYR A 159 14.85 -14.67 -2.31
N VAL A 160 14.89 -15.95 -2.69
CA VAL A 160 15.95 -16.55 -3.51
C VAL A 160 15.36 -17.14 -4.78
N ALA A 161 15.73 -16.58 -5.94
CA ALA A 161 15.18 -16.95 -7.24
C ALA A 161 16.24 -16.76 -8.34
N PRO A 162 17.15 -17.73 -8.58
CA PRO A 162 18.23 -17.56 -9.55
C PRO A 162 17.70 -17.05 -10.91
N PRO A 163 18.28 -15.98 -11.48
CA PRO A 163 19.56 -15.35 -11.11
C PRO A 163 19.47 -14.25 -10.03
N VAL A 164 18.27 -13.91 -9.56
CA VAL A 164 18.02 -12.83 -8.59
C VAL A 164 18.05 -13.41 -7.18
N ILE A 165 19.07 -13.01 -6.42
CA ILE A 165 19.24 -13.45 -5.03
C ILE A 165 19.36 -12.19 -4.18
N PHE A 166 18.34 -11.92 -3.37
CA PHE A 166 18.44 -10.86 -2.37
C PHE A 166 19.27 -11.39 -1.20
N SER A 167 20.40 -10.74 -0.91
CA SER A 167 21.25 -11.13 0.20
C SER A 167 20.53 -11.00 1.54
N LEU A 168 21.04 -11.69 2.57
CA LEU A 168 20.51 -11.57 3.93
C LEU A 168 20.54 -10.13 4.42
N GLN A 169 21.61 -9.39 4.10
CA GLN A 169 21.74 -7.97 4.41
C GLN A 169 20.59 -7.13 3.83
N LEU A 170 20.18 -7.38 2.58
CA LEU A 170 19.06 -6.66 1.95
C LEU A 170 17.72 -6.94 2.66
N HIS A 171 17.55 -8.12 3.27
CA HIS A 171 16.37 -8.43 4.09
C HIS A 171 16.39 -7.62 5.39
N HIS A 172 17.53 -7.53 6.07
CA HIS A 172 17.67 -6.74 7.29
C HIS A 172 17.49 -5.25 7.03
N GLU A 173 18.08 -4.72 5.95
CA GLU A 173 17.93 -3.32 5.53
C GLU A 173 16.48 -2.98 5.17
N ALA A 174 15.83 -3.85 4.37
CA ALA A 174 14.41 -3.69 4.05
C ALA A 174 13.55 -3.74 5.33
N GLY A 175 13.82 -4.70 6.21
CA GLY A 175 13.11 -4.84 7.49
C GLY A 175 13.23 -3.59 8.37
N ALA A 176 14.45 -3.06 8.52
CA ALA A 176 14.70 -1.82 9.25
C ALA A 176 13.96 -0.63 8.62
N ALA A 177 13.98 -0.50 7.29
CA ALA A 177 13.27 0.57 6.59
C ALA A 177 11.75 0.48 6.76
N MET A 178 11.17 -0.72 6.77
CA MET A 178 9.74 -0.94 7.02
C MET A 178 9.35 -0.55 8.45
N ILE A 179 10.18 -0.87 9.45
CA ILE A 179 9.97 -0.44 10.85
C ILE A 179 10.01 1.09 10.96
N LEU A 180 11.00 1.74 10.36
CA LEU A 180 11.12 3.19 10.34
C LEU A 180 9.90 3.85 9.65
N SER A 181 9.44 3.25 8.55
CA SER A 181 8.26 3.71 7.82
C SER A 181 6.98 3.58 8.65
N MET A 182 6.82 2.48 9.41
CA MET A 182 5.72 2.33 10.38
C MET A 182 5.76 3.44 11.43
N ILE A 183 6.92 3.68 12.05
CA ILE A 183 7.08 4.72 13.07
C ILE A 183 6.71 6.10 12.49
N ALA A 184 7.19 6.42 11.29
CA ALA A 184 6.84 7.66 10.60
C ALA A 184 5.32 7.77 10.34
N LEU A 185 4.68 6.69 9.89
CA LEU A 185 3.22 6.64 9.69
C LEU A 185 2.45 6.83 11.00
N ASP A 186 2.91 6.24 12.11
CA ASP A 186 2.32 6.43 13.43
C ASP A 186 2.38 7.91 13.86
N PHE A 187 3.52 8.58 13.67
CA PHE A 187 3.66 10.01 13.97
C PHE A 187 2.72 10.86 13.11
N LEU A 188 2.64 10.60 11.80
CA LEU A 188 1.75 11.33 10.90
C LEU A 188 0.27 11.10 11.24
N ALA A 189 -0.11 9.87 11.54
CA ALA A 189 -1.47 9.52 11.89
C ALA A 189 -1.86 10.09 13.27
N ALA A 190 -0.96 10.04 14.26
CA ALA A 190 -1.16 10.67 15.55
C ALA A 190 -1.33 12.20 15.41
N ALA A 191 -0.48 12.85 14.61
CA ALA A 191 -0.60 14.29 14.33
C ALA A 191 -1.93 14.63 13.64
N SER A 192 -2.37 13.81 12.67
CA SER A 192 -3.68 13.97 12.02
C SER A 192 -4.84 13.81 12.99
N LEU A 193 -4.78 12.79 13.86
CA LEU A 193 -5.80 12.49 14.86
C LEU A 193 -5.90 13.61 15.90
N ILE A 194 -4.76 14.11 16.40
CA ILE A 194 -4.70 15.29 17.28
C ILE A 194 -5.36 16.48 16.59
N ASN A 195 -4.95 16.81 15.37
CA ASN A 195 -5.54 17.92 14.62
C ASN A 195 -7.07 17.75 14.48
N HIS A 196 -7.56 16.54 14.22
CA HIS A 196 -9.00 16.25 14.16
C HIS A 196 -9.71 16.48 15.50
N LEU A 197 -9.15 16.00 16.60
CA LEU A 197 -9.75 16.11 17.94
C LEU A 197 -9.78 17.54 18.47
N PHE A 198 -8.87 18.40 18.02
CA PHE A 198 -8.73 19.78 18.50
C PHE A 198 -9.22 20.86 17.52
N LYS A 199 -9.54 20.51 16.26
CA LYS A 199 -9.90 21.50 15.21
C LYS A 199 -11.13 22.35 15.52
N ASP A 200 -12.08 21.82 16.27
CA ASP A 200 -13.37 22.46 16.55
C ASP A 200 -13.54 22.93 17.99
N LYS A 201 -12.53 22.74 18.85
CA LYS A 201 -12.52 23.34 20.19
C LYS A 201 -12.10 24.80 20.06
N LYS A 202 -13.03 25.68 19.66
CA LYS A 202 -12.88 27.13 19.91
C LYS A 202 -12.50 27.27 21.38
N ALA A 203 -11.36 27.90 21.65
CA ALA A 203 -11.02 28.31 23.00
C ALA A 203 -12.19 29.13 23.52
N THR A 204 -13.00 28.57 24.42
CA THR A 204 -13.97 29.36 25.17
C THR A 204 -13.15 30.39 25.91
N PRO A 205 -13.31 31.70 25.64
CA PRO A 205 -12.64 32.70 26.43
C PRO A 205 -13.02 32.45 27.88
N TYR A 206 -12.02 32.44 28.77
CA TYR A 206 -12.25 32.38 30.21
C TYR A 206 -13.40 33.33 30.56
N PRO A 207 -14.36 32.93 31.41
CA PRO A 207 -15.38 33.87 31.86
C PRO A 207 -14.64 35.01 32.57
N LEU A 208 -14.51 36.14 31.87
CA LEU A 208 -14.13 37.40 32.49
C LEU A 208 -15.27 37.68 33.46
N THR A 209 -14.99 37.51 34.74
CA THR A 209 -15.85 37.93 35.84
C THR A 209 -16.17 39.41 35.63
N THR A 210 -17.40 39.70 35.20
CA THR A 210 -17.95 41.05 35.26
C THR A 210 -18.30 41.33 36.71
N SER A 211 -17.37 41.96 37.43
CA SER A 211 -17.62 42.68 38.68
C SER A 211 -17.65 44.17 38.39
#